data_AF-A0A7S3LKK3-F1
#
_entry.id   AF-A0A7S3LKK3-F1
#
_cell.length_a   1.000
_cell.length_b   1.000
_cell.length_c   1.000
_cell.angle_alpha   90.00
_cell.angle_beta   90.00
_cell.angle_gamma   90.00
#
_symmetry.space_group_name_H-M   'P 1'
#
loop_
_entity.id
_entity.type
_entity.pdbx_description
1 polymer ?
#
loop_
_entity_poly.entity_id
_entity_poly.type
_entity_poly.pdbx_seq_one_letter_code
_entity_poly.pdbx_strand_id
1 'polypeptide(L)'
;NGSYDWEETFLGFGELPYVFNPKKGFIVSANNQVQPSCFKTVPSCDWDGLDGYRARRITKLISAHKKHSTTSMMEIQQDVVSPFAADMYPTLRQVCDSSTVRSSVDADVVCQVLVREKWNFSMPTSSIEASIFHRWVEQLYKAPSTETGKEYWTQM
;
A
#
# COMPACT_ATOMS: atom_id res chain seq x y z
N ASN A 1 -12.39 -2.47 36.59
CA ASN A 1 -13.59 -1.72 37.02
C ASN A 1 -14.74 -1.84 36.00
N GLY A 2 -14.68 -2.73 35.00
CA GLY A 2 -15.75 -2.90 34.01
C GLY A 2 -15.95 -1.72 33.05
N SER A 3 -15.06 -0.72 33.03
CA SER A 3 -15.26 0.51 32.25
C SER A 3 -15.12 0.35 30.73
N TYR A 4 -14.86 -0.86 30.25
CA TYR A 4 -14.69 -1.19 28.83
C TYR A 4 -15.39 -2.51 28.46
N ASP A 5 -16.30 -2.98 29.31
CA ASP A 5 -17.09 -4.17 29.00
C ASP A 5 -17.98 -3.87 27.78
N TRP A 6 -18.27 -4.90 26.99
CA TRP A 6 -19.20 -4.78 25.88
C TRP A 6 -20.56 -4.31 26.38
N GLU A 7 -21.18 -3.36 25.68
CA GLU A 7 -22.58 -3.05 25.93
C GLU A 7 -23.45 -4.27 25.57
N GLU A 8 -24.55 -4.47 26.29
CA GLU A 8 -25.50 -5.56 26.01
C GLU A 8 -26.17 -5.45 24.63
N THR A 9 -26.03 -4.28 23.97
CA THR A 9 -26.61 -4.00 22.66
C THR A 9 -25.56 -4.14 21.56
N PHE A 10 -25.87 -4.98 20.58
CA PHE A 10 -25.08 -5.14 19.36
C PHE A 10 -25.64 -4.26 18.24
N LEU A 11 -24.78 -3.92 17.27
CA LEU A 11 -25.23 -3.30 16.01
C LEU A 11 -26.27 -4.20 15.33
N GLY A 12 -27.41 -3.62 14.98
CA GLY A 12 -28.42 -4.29 14.18
C GLY A 12 -27.91 -4.55 12.76
N PHE A 13 -28.40 -5.59 12.11
CA PHE A 13 -28.00 -5.92 10.73
C PHE A 13 -28.19 -4.75 9.75
N GLY A 14 -29.27 -3.97 9.92
CA GLY A 14 -29.55 -2.79 9.08
C GLY A 14 -28.59 -1.61 9.30
N GLU A 15 -27.77 -1.65 10.34
CA GLU A 15 -26.74 -0.64 10.63
C GLU A 15 -25.40 -0.98 10.00
N LEU A 16 -25.22 -2.20 9.48
CA LEU A 16 -23.98 -2.60 8.83
C LEU A 16 -23.80 -1.89 7.48
N PRO A 17 -22.57 -1.47 7.12
CA PRO A 17 -22.31 -0.90 5.81
C PRO A 17 -22.66 -1.88 4.70
N TYR A 18 -23.53 -1.47 3.78
CA TYR A 18 -23.87 -2.25 2.60
C TYR A 18 -24.05 -1.36 1.38
N VAL A 19 -23.94 -1.97 0.20
CA VAL A 19 -24.23 -1.30 -1.07
C VAL A 19 -24.79 -2.32 -2.06
N PHE A 20 -25.79 -1.92 -2.83
CA PHE A 20 -26.41 -2.74 -3.86
C PHE A 20 -26.51 -1.93 -5.16
N ASN A 21 -26.04 -2.51 -6.28
CA ASN A 21 -26.00 -1.86 -7.60
C ASN A 21 -25.49 -0.40 -7.56
N PRO A 22 -24.26 -0.16 -7.06
CA PRO A 22 -23.74 1.20 -6.96
C PRO A 22 -23.65 1.87 -8.33
N LYS A 23 -23.93 3.18 -8.41
CA LYS A 23 -23.88 3.95 -9.67
C LYS A 23 -22.56 3.82 -10.44
N LYS A 24 -21.44 3.61 -9.73
CA LYS A 24 -20.12 3.41 -10.35
C LYS A 24 -19.97 2.08 -11.12
N GLY A 25 -20.90 1.14 -10.93
CA GLY A 25 -20.99 -0.10 -11.72
C GLY A 25 -20.07 -1.23 -11.24
N PHE A 26 -19.33 -1.06 -10.15
CA PHE A 26 -18.44 -2.09 -9.60
C PHE A 26 -18.30 -1.96 -8.08
N ILE A 27 -17.82 -3.04 -7.44
CA ILE A 27 -17.45 -3.10 -6.01
C ILE A 27 -16.02 -3.62 -5.95
N VAL A 28 -15.17 -3.00 -5.11
CA VAL A 28 -13.81 -3.46 -4.81
C VAL A 28 -13.73 -3.69 -3.32
N SER A 29 -13.24 -4.86 -2.92
CA SER A 29 -12.87 -5.19 -1.55
C SER A 29 -11.54 -5.92 -1.58
N ALA A 30 -10.54 -5.36 -0.92
CA ALA A 30 -9.21 -5.93 -0.80
C ALA A 30 -8.66 -5.63 0.60
N ASN A 31 -9.45 -5.96 1.64
CA ASN A 31 -9.15 -5.70 3.05
C ASN A 31 -8.98 -4.20 3.41
N ASN A 32 -9.33 -3.30 2.49
CA ASN A 32 -9.39 -1.86 2.72
C ASN A 32 -10.58 -1.49 3.62
N GLN A 33 -10.52 -0.29 4.20
CA GLN A 33 -11.61 0.30 4.98
C GLN A 33 -12.95 0.21 4.22
N VAL A 34 -13.94 -0.41 4.85
CA VAL A 34 -15.26 -0.67 4.24
C VAL A 34 -16.29 0.40 4.60
N GLN A 35 -16.10 1.09 5.72
CA GLN A 35 -17.05 2.06 6.23
C GLN A 35 -16.92 3.43 5.56
N PRO A 36 -18.04 4.12 5.29
CA PRO A 36 -18.02 5.53 4.89
C PRO A 36 -17.35 6.42 5.95
N SER A 37 -16.85 7.57 5.53
CA SER A 37 -16.22 8.55 6.44
C SER A 37 -17.15 9.07 7.54
N CYS A 38 -18.48 8.99 7.34
CA CYS A 38 -19.50 9.40 8.30
C CYS A 38 -20.03 8.25 9.19
N PHE A 39 -19.44 7.06 9.13
CA PHE A 39 -19.85 5.93 9.96
C PHE A 39 -19.46 6.15 11.42
N LYS A 40 -20.45 6.14 12.33
CA LYS A 40 -20.29 6.60 13.72
C LYS A 40 -19.56 5.61 14.62
N THR A 41 -19.65 4.33 14.30
CA THR A 41 -19.01 3.25 15.07
C THR A 41 -17.74 2.82 14.37
N VAL A 42 -16.67 2.52 15.11
CA VAL A 42 -15.42 2.02 14.51
C VAL A 42 -15.46 0.49 14.53
N PRO A 43 -15.75 -0.20 13.40
CA PRO A 43 -15.81 -1.66 13.38
C PRO A 43 -14.42 -2.30 13.45
N SER A 44 -13.40 -1.58 13.01
CA SER A 44 -11.99 -1.96 13.13
C SER A 44 -11.11 -0.71 13.07
N CYS A 45 -10.03 -0.72 13.85
CA CYS A 45 -8.95 0.26 13.78
C CYS A 45 -7.79 -0.21 12.89
N ASP A 46 -7.86 -1.44 12.38
CA ASP A 46 -6.83 -2.07 11.56
C ASP A 46 -7.42 -2.54 10.22
N TRP A 47 -6.76 -2.12 9.15
CA TRP A 47 -7.10 -2.39 7.74
C TRP A 47 -5.81 -2.67 7.00
N ASP A 48 -5.88 -3.17 5.75
CA ASP A 48 -4.71 -3.42 4.90
C ASP A 48 -3.69 -2.28 5.03
N GLY A 49 -2.63 -2.55 5.81
CA GLY A 49 -1.72 -1.54 6.32
C GLY A 49 -1.15 -0.73 5.16
N LEU A 50 -1.03 0.59 5.35
CA LEU A 50 -0.52 1.53 4.36
C LEU A 50 -1.54 1.89 3.25
N ASP A 51 -2.70 2.45 3.60
CA ASP A 51 -3.61 3.15 2.67
C ASP A 51 -4.40 2.30 1.65
N GLY A 52 -4.53 0.99 1.86
CA GLY A 52 -5.37 0.14 1.00
C GLY A 52 -4.90 0.10 -0.47
N TYR A 53 -3.58 -0.01 -0.67
CA TYR A 53 -2.95 0.04 -2.00
C TYR A 53 -3.56 -0.93 -3.01
N ARG A 54 -3.89 -2.17 -2.61
CA ARG A 54 -4.54 -3.14 -3.50
C ARG A 54 -5.90 -2.65 -3.99
N ALA A 55 -6.73 -2.15 -3.08
CA ALA A 55 -8.04 -1.61 -3.44
C ALA A 55 -7.92 -0.39 -4.36
N ARG A 56 -6.97 0.52 -4.10
CA ARG A 56 -6.66 1.66 -4.97
C ARG A 56 -6.22 1.21 -6.37
N ARG A 57 -5.33 0.21 -6.44
CA ARG A 57 -4.82 -0.32 -7.72
C ARG A 57 -5.90 -1.00 -8.53
N ILE A 58 -6.69 -1.89 -7.91
CA ILE A 58 -7.82 -2.57 -8.56
C ILE A 58 -8.85 -1.53 -9.04
N THR A 59 -9.17 -0.53 -8.22
CA THR A 59 -10.10 0.55 -8.60
C THR A 59 -9.60 1.30 -9.83
N LYS A 60 -8.31 1.65 -9.89
CA LYS A 60 -7.70 2.31 -11.05
C LYS A 60 -7.80 1.46 -12.32
N LEU A 61 -7.50 0.17 -12.22
CA LEU A 61 -7.51 -0.74 -13.37
C LEU A 61 -8.93 -1.01 -13.89
N ILE A 62 -9.90 -1.19 -12.98
CA ILE A 62 -11.31 -1.35 -13.33
C ILE A 62 -11.85 -0.07 -13.97
N SER A 63 -11.55 1.09 -13.38
CA SER A 63 -12.06 2.37 -13.88
C SER A 63 -11.46 2.79 -15.22
N ALA A 64 -10.34 2.19 -15.63
CA ALA A 64 -9.69 2.47 -16.91
C ALA A 64 -10.50 1.96 -18.12
N HIS A 65 -11.45 1.04 -17.90
CA HIS A 65 -12.25 0.45 -18.97
C HIS A 65 -13.74 0.48 -18.62
N LYS A 66 -14.60 0.75 -19.62
CA LYS A 66 -16.07 0.70 -19.43
C LYS A 66 -16.61 -0.72 -19.28
N LYS A 67 -15.92 -1.71 -19.85
CA LYS A 67 -16.29 -3.12 -19.84
C LYS A 67 -15.03 -3.96 -19.71
N HIS A 68 -15.15 -5.07 -18.99
CA HIS A 68 -14.08 -6.04 -18.81
C HIS A 68 -14.43 -7.37 -19.46
N SER A 69 -13.44 -7.98 -20.10
CA SER A 69 -13.45 -9.40 -20.46
C SER A 69 -12.87 -10.24 -19.32
N THR A 70 -13.04 -11.56 -19.40
CA THR A 70 -12.36 -12.51 -18.51
C THR A 70 -10.84 -12.32 -18.54
N THR A 71 -10.25 -12.12 -19.72
CA THR A 71 -8.82 -11.84 -19.89
C THR A 71 -8.40 -10.58 -19.13
N SER A 72 -9.12 -9.47 -19.27
CA SER A 72 -8.76 -8.24 -18.55
C SER A 72 -8.88 -8.37 -17.03
N MET A 73 -9.77 -9.24 -16.55
CA MET A 73 -9.85 -9.54 -15.11
C MET A 73 -8.67 -10.41 -14.65
N MET A 74 -8.21 -11.36 -15.47
CA MET A 74 -7.01 -12.14 -15.19
C MET A 74 -5.75 -11.26 -15.13
N GLU A 75 -5.67 -10.24 -15.98
CA GLU A 75 -4.58 -9.26 -15.95
C GLU A 75 -4.58 -8.46 -14.64
N ILE A 76 -5.75 -8.03 -14.16
CA ILE A 76 -5.87 -7.35 -12.87
C ILE A 76 -5.40 -8.23 -11.71
N GLN A 77 -5.72 -9.53 -11.74
CA GLN A 77 -5.28 -10.48 -10.70
C GLN A 77 -3.76 -10.71 -10.72
N GLN A 78 -3.11 -10.53 -11.87
CA GLN A 78 -1.66 -10.71 -12.07
C GLN A 78 -0.88 -9.40 -11.98
N ASP A 79 -1.54 -8.29 -11.61
CA ASP A 79 -0.88 -6.99 -11.50
C ASP A 79 0.16 -6.98 -10.37
N VAL A 80 1.39 -6.61 -10.71
CA VAL A 80 2.52 -6.56 -9.77
C VAL A 80 3.10 -5.14 -9.63
N VAL A 81 2.35 -4.11 -10.01
CA VAL A 81 2.80 -2.72 -9.87
C VAL A 81 2.57 -2.26 -8.43
N SER A 82 3.62 -1.81 -7.75
CA SER A 82 3.57 -1.36 -6.36
C SER A 82 3.17 0.12 -6.24
N PRO A 83 1.97 0.46 -5.72
CA PRO A 83 1.63 1.85 -5.43
C PRO A 83 2.48 2.43 -4.30
N PHE A 84 2.91 1.60 -3.34
CA PHE A 84 3.84 1.99 -2.29
C PHE A 84 5.17 2.49 -2.86
N ALA A 85 5.73 1.79 -3.86
CA ALA A 85 6.95 2.23 -4.53
C ALA A 85 6.77 3.57 -5.24
N ALA A 86 5.61 3.79 -5.87
CA ALA A 86 5.27 5.08 -6.47
C ALA A 86 5.17 6.21 -5.42
N ASP A 87 4.55 5.94 -4.26
CA ASP A 87 4.40 6.91 -3.18
C ASP A 87 5.76 7.21 -2.49
N MET A 88 6.70 6.26 -2.46
CA MET A 88 8.08 6.45 -1.95
C MET A 88 9.04 7.12 -2.94
N TYR A 89 8.72 7.10 -4.23
CA TYR A 89 9.60 7.61 -5.29
C TYR A 89 10.03 9.08 -5.10
N PRO A 90 9.18 10.03 -4.68
CA PRO A 90 9.61 11.40 -4.41
C PRO A 90 10.69 11.49 -3.33
N THR A 91 10.56 10.71 -2.25
CA THR A 91 11.55 10.64 -1.16
C THR A 91 12.86 10.04 -1.67
N LEU A 92 12.81 8.94 -2.44
CA LEU A 92 13.97 8.34 -3.08
C LEU A 92 14.73 9.35 -3.96
N ARG A 93 14.00 10.11 -4.78
CA ARG A 93 14.58 11.16 -5.63
C ARG A 93 15.30 12.23 -4.80
N GLN A 94 14.65 12.73 -3.75
CA GLN A 94 15.24 13.75 -2.87
C GLN A 94 16.55 13.25 -2.21
N VAL A 95 16.57 11.99 -1.78
CA VAL A 95 17.76 11.36 -1.20
C VAL A 95 18.88 11.25 -2.25
N CYS A 96 18.56 10.84 -3.46
CA CYS A 96 19.53 10.73 -4.56
C CYS A 96 20.09 12.09 -5.02
N ASP A 97 19.30 13.15 -4.90
CA ASP A 97 19.73 14.50 -5.21
C ASP A 97 20.58 15.13 -4.09
N SER A 98 20.52 14.60 -2.86
CA SER A 98 21.30 15.07 -1.71
C SER A 98 22.80 14.80 -1.86
N SER A 99 23.64 15.82 -1.59
CA SER A 99 25.10 15.68 -1.62
C SER A 99 25.65 14.76 -0.53
N THR A 100 24.92 14.57 0.56
CA THR A 100 25.32 13.78 1.73
C THR A 100 25.32 12.27 1.46
N VAL A 101 24.47 11.81 0.53
CA VAL A 101 24.30 10.38 0.21
C VAL A 101 25.23 9.93 -0.92
N ARG A 102 25.69 10.85 -1.77
CA ARG A 102 26.54 10.56 -2.95
C ARG A 102 27.95 10.07 -2.62
N SER A 103 28.32 9.92 -1.35
CA SER A 103 29.67 9.51 -0.94
C SER A 103 29.89 7.99 -0.86
N SER A 104 28.85 7.15 -1.02
CA SER A 104 29.00 5.69 -1.08
C SER A 104 28.65 5.11 -2.46
N VAL A 105 29.41 4.10 -2.89
CA VAL A 105 29.19 3.37 -4.15
C VAL A 105 27.80 2.72 -4.16
N ASP A 106 27.38 2.14 -3.03
CA ASP A 106 26.09 1.48 -2.90
C ASP A 106 24.91 2.44 -3.10
N ALA A 107 25.01 3.66 -2.57
CA ALA A 107 23.96 4.66 -2.74
C ALA A 107 23.83 5.11 -4.20
N ASP A 108 24.94 5.25 -4.92
CA ASP A 108 24.89 5.64 -6.33
C ASP A 108 24.25 4.55 -7.20
N VAL A 109 24.51 3.26 -6.92
CA VAL A 109 23.86 2.13 -7.59
C VAL A 109 22.35 2.13 -7.34
N VAL A 110 21.91 2.30 -6.08
CA VAL A 110 20.47 2.39 -5.76
C VAL A 110 19.81 3.54 -6.51
N CYS A 111 20.43 4.72 -6.54
CA CYS A 111 19.92 5.88 -7.25
C CYS A 111 19.92 5.71 -8.77
N GLN A 112 20.93 5.07 -9.32
CA GLN A 112 21.00 4.72 -10.74
C GLN A 112 19.81 3.84 -11.12
N VAL A 113 19.66 2.70 -10.43
CA VAL A 113 18.66 1.67 -10.78
C VAL A 113 17.23 2.14 -10.49
N LEU A 114 16.97 2.70 -9.31
CA LEU A 114 15.60 3.04 -8.91
C LEU A 114 15.11 4.38 -9.47
N VAL A 115 16.02 5.34 -9.70
CA VAL A 115 15.63 6.72 -10.07
C VAL A 115 16.03 7.09 -11.50
N ARG A 116 17.30 6.91 -11.88
CA ARG A 116 17.82 7.43 -13.16
C ARG A 116 17.42 6.56 -14.35
N GLU A 117 17.28 5.25 -14.16
CA GLU A 117 16.78 4.30 -15.16
C GLU A 117 15.25 4.29 -15.30
N LYS A 118 14.55 5.11 -14.49
CA LYS A 118 13.09 5.33 -14.57
C LYS A 118 12.30 4.03 -14.41
N TRP A 119 12.65 3.24 -13.39
CA TRP A 119 11.86 2.08 -12.98
C TRP A 119 10.37 2.44 -12.84
N ASN A 120 9.51 1.58 -13.37
CA ASN A 120 8.07 1.82 -13.47
C ASN A 120 7.26 1.24 -12.30
N PHE A 121 7.93 0.88 -11.21
CA PHE A 121 7.34 0.30 -9.99
C PHE A 121 6.77 -1.11 -10.17
N SER A 122 7.05 -1.77 -11.29
CA SER A 122 6.67 -3.16 -11.52
C SER A 122 7.55 -4.11 -10.72
N MET A 123 6.93 -5.10 -10.06
CA MET A 123 7.59 -6.06 -9.16
C MET A 123 7.53 -7.52 -9.67
N PRO A 124 7.85 -7.83 -10.93
CA PRO A 124 7.90 -9.23 -11.37
C PRO A 124 9.07 -9.94 -10.69
N THR A 125 9.00 -11.28 -10.62
CA THR A 125 10.06 -12.12 -10.01
C THR A 125 11.43 -12.00 -10.68
N SER A 126 11.49 -11.45 -11.90
CA SER A 126 12.72 -11.20 -12.65
C SER A 126 13.30 -9.79 -12.46
N SER A 127 12.64 -8.88 -11.72
CA SER A 127 13.10 -7.49 -11.58
C SER A 127 14.16 -7.34 -10.49
N ILE A 128 15.32 -6.83 -10.90
CA ILE A 128 16.40 -6.45 -10.00
C ILE A 128 16.01 -5.19 -9.23
N GLU A 129 15.35 -4.23 -9.89
CA GLU A 129 14.83 -3.01 -9.30
C GLU A 129 13.89 -3.31 -8.14
N ALA A 130 12.98 -4.26 -8.31
CA ALA A 130 12.07 -4.74 -7.28
C ALA A 130 12.82 -5.27 -6.05
N SER A 131 13.90 -6.03 -6.27
CA SER A 131 14.73 -6.59 -5.20
C SER A 131 15.50 -5.51 -4.46
N ILE A 132 16.10 -4.55 -5.19
CA ILE A 132 16.81 -3.41 -4.61
C ILE A 132 15.85 -2.52 -3.82
N PHE A 133 14.66 -2.23 -4.37
CA PHE A 133 13.64 -1.45 -3.69
C PHE A 133 13.17 -2.13 -2.40
N HIS A 134 12.85 -3.44 -2.46
CA HIS A 134 12.46 -4.19 -1.28
C HIS A 134 13.55 -4.12 -0.19
N ARG A 135 14.81 -4.32 -0.56
CA ARG A 135 15.92 -4.22 0.39
C ARG A 135 16.09 -2.82 0.97
N TRP A 136 15.95 -1.79 0.15
CA TRP A 136 16.00 -0.39 0.60
C TRP A 136 14.90 -0.10 1.63
N VAL A 137 13.68 -0.56 1.36
CA VAL A 137 12.53 -0.44 2.28
C VAL A 137 12.78 -1.18 3.59
N GLU A 138 13.29 -2.42 3.56
CA GLU A 138 13.65 -3.15 4.78
C GLU A 138 14.67 -2.39 5.64
N GLN A 139 15.67 -1.76 5.02
CA GLN A 139 16.66 -0.95 5.76
C GLN A 139 16.00 0.30 6.34
N LEU A 140 15.12 0.96 5.58
CA LEU A 140 14.39 2.12 6.05
C LEU A 140 13.55 1.80 7.29
N TYR A 141 12.85 0.67 7.31
CA TYR A 141 12.05 0.27 8.47
C TYR A 141 12.89 -0.05 9.71
N LYS A 142 14.16 -0.44 9.54
CA LYS A 142 15.08 -0.68 10.65
C LYS A 142 15.71 0.61 11.19
N ALA A 143 15.81 1.67 10.39
CA ALA A 143 16.52 2.89 10.78
C ALA A 143 16.03 3.50 12.11
N PRO A 144 14.71 3.60 12.40
CA PRO A 144 14.23 4.15 13.67
C PRO A 144 14.72 3.40 14.91
N SER A 145 14.98 2.09 14.81
CA SER A 145 15.44 1.29 15.95
C SER A 145 16.76 1.77 16.54
N THR A 146 17.62 2.36 15.70
CA THR A 146 18.91 2.94 16.12
C THR A 146 18.69 4.19 16.98
N GLU A 147 17.65 4.97 16.67
CA GLU A 147 17.32 6.19 17.42
C GLU A 147 16.49 5.90 18.67
N THR A 148 15.56 4.95 18.58
CA THR A 148 14.64 4.64 19.69
C THR A 148 15.17 3.62 20.68
N GLY A 149 16.28 2.93 20.36
CA GLY A 149 16.86 1.86 21.19
C GLY A 149 15.93 0.65 21.36
N LYS A 150 14.97 0.49 20.45
CA LYS A 150 13.91 -0.52 20.52
C LYS A 150 13.72 -1.14 19.14
N GLU A 151 13.70 -2.47 19.09
CA GLU A 151 13.32 -3.18 17.88
C GLU A 151 11.80 -3.07 17.71
N TYR A 152 11.37 -2.47 16.61
CA TYR A 152 9.96 -2.39 16.24
C TYR A 152 9.81 -2.97 14.83
N TRP A 153 8.81 -3.84 14.65
CA TRP A 153 8.30 -4.31 13.35
C TRP A 153 9.40 -4.77 12.36
N THR A 154 10.32 -5.62 12.81
CA THR A 154 11.35 -6.24 11.94
C THR A 154 10.85 -7.40 11.09
N GLN A 155 9.56 -7.74 11.21
CA GLN A 155 8.88 -8.77 10.43
C GLN A 155 7.87 -8.12 9.49
N MET A 156 8.29 -7.91 8.24
CA MET A 156 7.40 -7.79 7.08
C MET A 156 7.78 -8.88 6.09
#